data_AF-A0A4R3Y7A1-F1
#
_entry.id   AF-A0A4R3Y7A1-F1
#
_cell.length_a   1.000
_cell.length_b   1.000
_cell.length_c   1.000
_cell.angle_alpha   90.00
_cell.angle_beta   90.00
_cell.angle_gamma   90.00
#
_symmetry.space_group_name_H-M   'P 1'
#
loop_
_entity.id
_entity.type
_entity.pdbx_description
1 polymer ?
#
loop_
_entity_poly.entity_id
_entity_poly.type
_entity_poly.pdbx_seq_one_letter_code
_entity_poly.pdbx_strand_id
1 'polypeptide(L)'
;MNLWLKIALLAGIQISALAAMIADKQWTLNTGVPVILQTEPVDPRSMFMGDFARLAYPISRLHLDGESALGGDKDFKRYDTVWVALKPDPNGAKAISVYHQRSDIPSGLLPLKGEVQYSSEFEWDRTTNKSVKQRTLNVRYGIEQYYVQEGTGRQIERPQGGEKVSMLVAIDNRGKAGILAVMLNGHERYRETLF
;
A
#
# COMPACT_ATOMS: atom_id res chain seq x y z
N MET A 1 39.25 22.05 -14.18
CA MET A 1 38.74 20.66 -14.06
C MET A 1 38.46 20.11 -15.46
N ASN A 2 39.16 19.04 -15.85
CA ASN A 2 39.05 18.45 -17.20
C ASN A 2 37.63 17.97 -17.46
N LEU A 3 37.16 18.08 -18.72
CA LEU A 3 35.80 17.69 -19.12
C LEU A 3 35.45 16.25 -18.70
N TRP A 4 36.39 15.32 -18.89
CA TRP A 4 36.27 13.93 -18.47
C TRP A 4 36.05 13.74 -16.97
N LEU A 5 36.71 14.56 -16.14
CA LEU A 5 36.54 14.50 -14.69
C LEU A 5 35.13 14.96 -14.27
N LYS A 6 34.58 15.98 -14.97
CA LYS A 6 33.20 16.43 -14.75
C LYS A 6 32.18 15.35 -15.12
N ILE A 7 32.38 14.67 -16.25
CA ILE A 7 31.49 13.59 -16.70
C ILE A 7 31.54 12.41 -15.73
N ALA A 8 32.75 11.98 -15.33
CA ALA A 8 32.92 10.89 -14.37
C ALA A 8 32.26 11.21 -13.02
N LEU A 9 32.39 12.45 -12.54
CA LEU A 9 31.74 12.89 -11.31
C LEU A 9 30.21 12.88 -11.43
N LEU A 10 29.65 13.35 -12.55
CA LEU A 10 28.21 13.34 -12.79
C LEU A 10 27.66 11.91 -12.88
N ALA A 11 28.35 11.02 -13.60
CA ALA A 11 28.00 9.60 -13.68
C ALA A 11 28.08 8.92 -12.30
N GLY A 12 29.11 9.22 -11.50
CA GLY A 12 29.25 8.71 -10.14
C GLY A 12 28.11 9.13 -9.22
N ILE A 13 27.67 10.39 -9.30
CA ILE A 13 26.50 10.88 -8.55
C ILE A 13 25.24 10.12 -8.97
N GLN A 14 25.04 9.91 -10.27
CA GLN A 14 23.85 9.22 -10.78
C GLN A 14 23.81 7.75 -10.36
N ILE A 15 24.94 7.03 -10.42
CA ILE A 15 25.04 5.65 -9.93
C ILE A 15 24.80 5.59 -8.42
N SER A 16 25.36 6.54 -7.66
CA SER A 16 25.17 6.61 -6.21
C SER A 16 23.71 6.85 -5.83
N ALA A 17 23.01 7.71 -6.57
CA ALA A 17 21.58 7.94 -6.37
C ALA A 17 20.75 6.68 -6.60
N LEU A 18 21.02 5.92 -7.68
CA LEU A 18 20.35 4.64 -7.95
C LEU A 18 20.66 3.59 -6.88
N ALA A 19 21.91 3.47 -6.46
CA ALA A 19 22.32 2.56 -5.40
C ALA A 19 21.63 2.89 -4.07
N ALA A 20 21.49 4.18 -3.73
CA ALA A 20 20.77 4.63 -2.54
C ALA A 20 19.27 4.27 -2.59
N MET A 21 18.62 4.38 -3.74
CA MET A 21 17.22 3.98 -3.92
C MET A 21 17.03 2.47 -3.68
N ILE A 22 17.95 1.64 -4.21
CA ILE A 22 17.91 0.18 -4.02
C ILE A 22 18.14 -0.16 -2.54
N ALA A 23 19.15 0.45 -1.91
CA ALA A 23 19.46 0.23 -0.51
C ALA A 23 18.29 0.60 0.41
N ASP A 24 17.61 1.73 0.14
CA ASP A 24 16.44 2.14 0.93
C ASP A 24 15.22 1.21 0.74
N LYS A 25 15.02 0.66 -0.47
CA LYS A 25 14.01 -0.40 -0.68
C LYS A 25 14.38 -1.66 0.10
N GLN A 26 15.62 -2.14 -0.03
CA GLN A 26 16.09 -3.33 0.66
C GLN A 26 16.02 -3.20 2.18
N TRP A 27 16.35 -2.02 2.72
CA TRP A 27 16.23 -1.73 4.15
C TRP A 27 14.81 -1.94 4.64
N THR A 28 13.83 -1.46 3.88
CA THR A 28 12.40 -1.61 4.20
C THR A 28 12.00 -3.09 4.23
N LEU A 29 12.44 -3.87 3.25
CA LEU A 29 12.13 -5.31 3.17
C LEU A 29 12.81 -6.13 4.28
N ASN A 30 14.03 -5.73 4.70
CA ASN A 30 14.79 -6.46 5.72
C ASN A 30 14.39 -6.11 7.15
N THR A 31 14.03 -4.84 7.41
CA THR A 31 13.73 -4.34 8.76
C THR A 31 12.23 -4.21 9.05
N GLY A 32 11.41 -4.26 7.99
CA GLY A 32 9.97 -4.12 8.11
C GLY A 32 9.33 -5.34 8.77
N VAL A 33 8.28 -5.08 9.54
CA VAL A 33 7.46 -6.14 10.12
C VAL A 33 6.58 -6.72 9.02
N PRO A 34 6.60 -8.05 8.78
CA PRO A 34 5.76 -8.67 7.76
C PRO A 34 4.30 -8.72 8.22
N VAL A 35 3.41 -8.23 7.37
CA VAL A 35 1.98 -8.10 7.64
C VAL A 35 1.19 -8.55 6.42
N ILE A 36 0.10 -9.28 6.65
CA ILE A 36 -0.81 -9.68 5.57
C ILE A 36 -1.78 -8.54 5.31
N LEU A 37 -1.87 -8.07 4.06
CA LEU A 37 -2.89 -7.14 3.59
C LEU A 37 -3.82 -7.85 2.62
N GLN A 38 -5.13 -7.83 2.91
CA GLN A 38 -6.13 -8.39 2.00
C GLN A 38 -6.28 -7.52 0.76
N THR A 39 -6.50 -8.14 -0.39
CA THR A 39 -6.76 -7.41 -1.63
C THR A 39 -8.18 -7.66 -2.12
N GLU A 40 -8.79 -6.63 -2.69
CA GLU A 40 -10.07 -6.72 -3.39
C GLU A 40 -9.83 -6.99 -4.89
N PRO A 41 -10.64 -7.85 -5.54
CA PRO A 41 -10.55 -8.07 -6.98
C PRO A 41 -10.79 -6.77 -7.75
N VAL A 42 -9.93 -6.49 -8.74
CA VAL A 42 -10.07 -5.30 -9.61
C VAL A 42 -10.33 -5.72 -11.05
N ASP A 43 -11.29 -5.07 -11.71
CA ASP A 43 -11.60 -5.28 -13.13
C ASP A 43 -10.48 -4.67 -14.01
N PRO A 44 -9.75 -5.45 -14.84
CA PRO A 44 -8.61 -4.95 -15.60
C PRO A 44 -8.99 -3.89 -16.62
N ARG A 45 -8.15 -2.86 -16.74
CA ARG A 45 -8.15 -1.95 -17.87
C ARG A 45 -6.75 -1.89 -18.47
N SER A 46 -6.51 -2.71 -19.50
CA SER A 46 -5.63 -2.48 -20.65
C SER A 46 -5.08 -3.81 -21.18
N MET A 47 -5.13 -4.02 -22.50
CA MET A 47 -4.50 -5.14 -23.20
C MET A 47 -3.03 -4.84 -23.62
N PHE A 48 -2.49 -3.66 -23.28
CA PHE A 48 -1.28 -3.12 -23.92
C PHE A 48 -0.17 -2.62 -22.96
N MET A 49 -0.28 -2.79 -21.63
CA MET A 49 0.66 -2.20 -20.65
C MET A 49 1.63 -3.21 -19.99
N GLY A 50 1.83 -4.39 -20.58
CA GLY A 50 2.54 -5.50 -19.92
C GLY A 50 1.73 -6.10 -18.75
N ASP A 51 2.27 -7.10 -18.07
CA ASP A 51 1.61 -7.75 -16.94
C ASP A 51 2.03 -7.14 -15.61
N PHE A 52 1.17 -6.29 -15.05
CA PHE A 52 1.21 -5.89 -13.65
C PHE A 52 -0.16 -6.15 -13.03
N ALA A 53 -0.20 -6.53 -11.76
CA ALA A 53 -1.43 -6.67 -11.01
C ALA A 53 -1.74 -5.36 -10.28
N ARG A 54 -2.93 -4.80 -10.51
CA ARG A 54 -3.47 -3.71 -9.70
C ARG A 54 -4.06 -4.26 -8.41
N LEU A 55 -3.60 -3.73 -7.29
CA LEU A 55 -3.99 -4.15 -5.95
C LEU A 55 -4.88 -3.06 -5.34
N ALA A 56 -6.10 -3.43 -4.97
CA ALA A 56 -6.98 -2.61 -4.15
C ALA A 56 -7.00 -3.18 -2.73
N TYR A 57 -6.85 -2.34 -1.72
CA TYR A 57 -6.88 -2.75 -0.33
C TYR A 57 -8.15 -2.26 0.35
N PRO A 58 -8.83 -3.07 1.18
CA PRO A 58 -9.94 -2.59 2.00
C PRO A 58 -9.52 -1.42 2.92
N ILE A 59 -8.28 -1.46 3.41
CA ILE A 59 -7.68 -0.39 4.21
C ILE A 59 -7.40 0.89 3.41
N SER A 60 -7.59 0.93 2.08
CA SER A 60 -7.51 2.18 1.33
C SER A 60 -8.76 3.03 1.48
N ARG A 61 -9.89 2.47 1.90
CA ARG A 61 -11.14 3.20 2.17
C ARG A 61 -11.42 3.21 3.67
N LEU A 62 -11.19 4.36 4.30
CA LEU A 62 -11.27 4.51 5.75
C LEU A 62 -12.48 5.34 6.14
N HIS A 63 -13.35 4.80 6.98
CA HIS A 63 -14.50 5.53 7.50
C HIS A 63 -14.07 6.35 8.72
N LEU A 64 -14.38 7.65 8.73
CA LEU A 64 -14.05 8.57 9.83
C LEU A 64 -15.23 8.79 10.78
N ASP A 65 -16.44 8.44 10.32
CA ASP A 65 -17.70 8.55 11.07
C ASP A 65 -18.53 7.26 10.91
N GLY A 66 -19.50 7.04 11.82
CA GLY A 66 -20.35 5.84 11.86
C GLY A 66 -19.87 4.75 12.82
N GLU A 67 -20.51 3.57 12.75
CA GLU A 67 -20.19 2.43 13.64
C GLU A 67 -18.82 1.80 13.34
N SER A 68 -18.38 1.89 12.07
CA SER A 68 -17.08 1.40 11.60
C SER A 68 -16.01 2.51 11.56
N ALA A 69 -16.25 3.63 12.27
CA ALA A 69 -15.33 4.76 12.29
C ALA A 69 -13.98 4.37 12.89
N LEU A 70 -12.91 4.79 12.23
CA LEU A 70 -11.58 4.76 12.80
C LEU A 70 -11.41 5.82 13.88
N GLY A 71 -10.58 5.51 14.88
CA GLY A 71 -10.15 6.50 15.86
C GLY A 71 -9.13 7.49 15.28
N GLY A 72 -8.77 8.48 16.09
CA GLY A 72 -7.75 9.47 15.75
C GLY A 72 -8.30 10.71 15.04
N ASP A 73 -7.51 11.24 14.12
CA ASP A 73 -7.80 12.51 13.45
C ASP A 73 -8.88 12.35 12.38
N LYS A 74 -9.62 13.43 12.09
CA LYS A 74 -10.68 13.42 11.08
C LYS A 74 -10.46 14.44 9.97
N ASP A 75 -9.65 15.45 10.22
CA ASP A 75 -9.55 16.64 9.36
C ASP A 75 -8.43 16.52 8.33
N PHE A 76 -8.58 15.53 7.45
CA PHE A 76 -7.69 15.32 6.31
C PHE A 76 -8.17 16.05 5.06
N LYS A 77 -7.22 16.56 4.29
CA LYS A 77 -7.43 17.14 2.95
C LYS A 77 -6.77 16.29 1.89
N ARG A 78 -7.14 16.57 0.64
CA ARG A 78 -6.50 15.95 -0.52
C ARG A 78 -4.99 16.23 -0.51
N TYR A 79 -4.20 15.19 -0.79
CA TYR A 79 -2.74 15.17 -0.80
C TYR A 79 -2.07 15.28 0.57
N ASP A 80 -2.83 15.27 1.66
CA ASP A 80 -2.24 15.18 2.99
C ASP A 80 -1.54 13.83 3.19
N THR A 81 -0.44 13.87 3.93
CA THR A 81 0.17 12.65 4.46
C THR A 81 -0.68 12.15 5.61
N VAL A 82 -1.05 10.88 5.56
CA VAL A 82 -1.81 10.20 6.61
C VAL A 82 -1.00 9.02 7.13
N TRP A 83 -1.03 8.84 8.45
CA TRP A 83 -0.45 7.71 9.13
C TRP A 83 -1.56 6.81 9.64
N VAL A 84 -1.65 5.62 9.07
CA VAL A 84 -2.67 4.63 9.42
C VAL A 84 -2.07 3.66 10.42
N ALA A 85 -2.67 3.59 11.61
CA ALA A 85 -2.27 2.64 12.64
C ALA A 85 -2.92 1.28 12.37
N LEU A 86 -2.09 0.31 12.01
CA LEU A 86 -2.53 -1.04 11.70
C LEU A 86 -2.33 -1.97 12.90
N LYS A 87 -3.33 -2.81 13.14
CA LYS A 87 -3.21 -3.98 14.00
C LYS A 87 -3.01 -5.23 13.12
N PRO A 88 -1.84 -5.90 13.20
CA PRO A 88 -1.63 -7.17 12.54
C PRO A 88 -2.67 -8.21 12.99
N ASP A 89 -3.18 -8.99 12.04
CA ASP A 89 -4.12 -10.08 12.29
C ASP A 89 -3.76 -11.23 11.32
N PRO A 90 -3.85 -12.50 11.74
CA PRO A 90 -3.57 -13.65 10.88
C PRO A 90 -4.41 -13.68 9.59
N ASN A 91 -5.62 -13.12 9.62
CA ASN A 91 -6.50 -13.06 8.46
C ASN A 91 -6.26 -11.82 7.59
N GLY A 92 -5.45 -10.87 8.04
CA GLY A 92 -5.17 -9.60 7.35
C GLY A 92 -5.32 -8.40 8.27
N ALA A 93 -4.35 -7.50 8.22
CA ALA A 93 -4.29 -6.35 9.12
C ALA A 93 -5.50 -5.44 9.00
N LYS A 94 -5.87 -4.87 10.14
CA LYS A 94 -6.99 -3.95 10.27
C LYS A 94 -6.48 -2.55 10.59
N ALA A 95 -7.02 -1.56 9.90
CA ALA A 95 -6.85 -0.17 10.29
C ALA A 95 -7.66 0.11 11.56
N ILE A 96 -7.02 0.72 12.56
CA ILE A 96 -7.63 1.04 13.86
C ILE A 96 -7.84 2.54 14.01
N SER A 97 -6.85 3.33 13.61
CA SER A 97 -6.88 4.78 13.72
C SER A 97 -6.01 5.45 12.65
N VAL A 98 -6.22 6.75 12.45
CA VAL A 98 -5.48 7.58 11.50
C VAL A 98 -4.98 8.85 12.16
N TYR A 99 -3.79 9.33 11.76
CA TYR A 99 -3.14 10.50 12.35
C TYR A 99 -2.41 11.34 11.30
N HIS A 100 -2.24 12.63 11.57
CA HIS A 100 -1.38 13.51 10.77
C HIS A 100 0.11 13.27 11.03
N GLN A 101 0.47 12.87 12.25
CA GLN A 101 1.86 12.63 12.64
C GLN A 101 2.08 11.19 13.09
N ARG A 102 3.26 10.67 12.72
CA ARG A 102 3.70 9.33 13.13
C ARG A 102 3.77 9.16 14.64
N SER A 103 4.16 10.21 15.37
CA SER A 103 4.35 10.19 16.82
C SER A 103 3.07 9.92 17.59
N ASP A 104 1.92 10.18 16.99
CA ASP A 104 0.62 10.06 17.65
C ASP A 104 0.06 8.63 17.59
N ILE A 105 0.72 7.75 16.83
CA ILE A 105 0.35 6.34 16.76
C ILE A 105 0.65 5.64 18.09
N PRO A 106 -0.35 4.98 18.71
CA PRO A 106 -0.15 4.21 19.94
C PRO A 106 0.91 3.13 19.81
N SER A 107 1.70 2.93 20.87
CA SER A 107 2.66 1.84 20.96
C SER A 107 1.97 0.48 20.79
N GLY A 108 2.54 -0.39 19.95
CA GLY A 108 2.00 -1.72 19.65
C GLY A 108 1.16 -1.79 18.37
N LEU A 109 0.87 -0.66 17.72
CA LEU A 109 0.32 -0.62 16.37
C LEU A 109 1.44 -0.35 15.35
N LEU A 110 1.28 -0.88 14.14
CA LEU A 110 2.22 -0.65 13.05
C LEU A 110 1.84 0.62 12.29
N PRO A 111 2.78 1.56 12.11
CA PRO A 111 2.52 2.77 11.34
C PRO A 111 2.61 2.46 9.84
N LEU A 112 1.55 2.70 9.08
CA LEU A 112 1.58 2.69 7.62
C LEU A 112 1.40 4.11 7.09
N LYS A 113 2.40 4.62 6.39
CA LYS A 113 2.34 5.94 5.76
C LYS A 113 1.57 5.84 4.45
N GLY A 114 0.65 6.77 4.23
CA GLY A 114 -0.08 6.94 2.98
C GLY A 114 -0.30 8.40 2.62
N GLU A 115 -0.93 8.60 1.47
CA GLU A 115 -1.28 9.89 0.91
C GLU A 115 -2.78 9.90 0.59
N VAL A 116 -3.48 10.91 1.08
CA VAL A 116 -4.92 11.08 0.84
C VAL A 116 -5.16 11.42 -0.62
N GLN A 117 -5.84 10.54 -1.35
CA GLN A 117 -6.21 10.78 -2.75
C GLN A 117 -7.44 11.66 -2.88
N TYR A 118 -8.42 11.45 -1.99
CA TYR A 118 -9.62 12.28 -1.83
C TYR A 118 -10.33 11.95 -0.51
N SER A 119 -11.18 12.87 -0.07
CA SER A 119 -12.10 12.71 1.05
C SER A 119 -13.53 12.95 0.56
N SER A 120 -14.46 12.06 0.88
CA SER A 120 -15.89 12.25 0.62
C SER A 120 -16.63 12.51 1.92
N GLU A 121 -17.60 13.42 1.92
CA GLU A 121 -18.49 13.65 3.08
C GLU A 121 -19.75 12.78 3.06
N PHE A 122 -20.09 12.26 1.87
CA PHE A 122 -21.25 11.44 1.64
C PHE A 122 -20.84 10.13 1.00
N GLU A 123 -21.52 9.05 1.40
CA GLU A 123 -21.38 7.74 0.78
C GLU A 123 -22.73 7.29 0.22
N TRP A 124 -22.70 6.70 -0.97
CA TRP A 124 -23.89 6.16 -1.59
C TRP A 124 -24.17 4.77 -1.03
N ASP A 125 -25.23 4.66 -0.24
CA ASP A 125 -25.72 3.39 0.26
C ASP A 125 -26.59 2.71 -0.81
N ARG A 126 -26.09 1.59 -1.34
CA ARG A 126 -26.77 0.80 -2.38
C ARG A 126 -28.02 0.09 -1.86
N THR A 127 -28.10 -0.19 -0.56
CA THR A 127 -29.24 -0.89 0.05
C THR A 127 -30.43 0.06 0.20
N THR A 128 -30.17 1.27 0.68
CA THR A 128 -31.23 2.28 0.87
C THR A 128 -31.42 3.20 -0.34
N ASN A 129 -30.54 3.10 -1.34
CA ASN A 129 -30.51 3.92 -2.56
C ASN A 129 -30.48 5.42 -2.24
N LYS A 130 -29.70 5.80 -1.23
CA LYS A 130 -29.59 7.17 -0.71
C LYS A 130 -28.13 7.52 -0.39
N SER A 131 -27.82 8.81 -0.51
CA SER A 131 -26.59 9.36 0.03
C SER A 131 -26.73 9.54 1.54
N VAL A 132 -25.92 8.82 2.30
CA VAL A 132 -25.79 8.98 3.75
C VAL A 132 -24.57 9.84 4.06
N LYS A 133 -24.68 10.68 5.09
CA LYS A 133 -23.57 11.51 5.55
C LYS A 133 -22.58 10.61 6.28
N GLN A 134 -21.52 10.24 5.57
CA GLN A 134 -20.47 9.34 6.04
C GLN A 134 -19.15 9.84 5.46
N ARG A 135 -18.29 10.36 6.33
CA ARG A 135 -16.97 10.83 5.93
C ARG A 135 -16.07 9.63 5.66
N THR A 136 -15.57 9.54 4.44
CA THR A 136 -14.71 8.45 3.99
C THR A 136 -13.44 9.01 3.36
N LEU A 137 -12.29 8.50 3.80
CA LEU A 137 -10.97 8.87 3.33
C LEU A 137 -10.45 7.80 2.38
N ASN A 138 -10.01 8.19 1.19
CA ASN A 138 -9.33 7.29 0.26
C ASN A 138 -7.82 7.53 0.31
N VAL A 139 -7.06 6.49 0.62
CA VAL A 139 -5.63 6.56 0.91
C VAL A 139 -4.85 5.64 -0.04
N ARG A 140 -3.76 6.19 -0.59
CA ARG A 140 -2.76 5.46 -1.37
C ARG A 140 -1.50 5.24 -0.54
N TYR A 141 -0.98 4.02 -0.54
CA TYR A 141 0.16 3.56 0.24
C TYR A 141 1.44 3.36 -0.60
N GLY A 142 1.34 3.39 -1.93
CA GLY A 142 2.47 3.17 -2.84
C GLY A 142 2.79 1.70 -3.09
N ILE A 143 1.86 0.81 -2.73
CA ILE A 143 1.93 -0.66 -2.91
C ILE A 143 0.72 -1.19 -3.70
N GLU A 144 0.02 -0.32 -4.43
CA GLU A 144 -1.17 -0.66 -5.25
C GLU A 144 -0.82 -1.33 -6.59
N GLN A 145 0.47 -1.49 -6.89
CA GLN A 145 0.96 -2.10 -8.12
C GLN A 145 1.98 -3.17 -7.79
N TYR A 146 1.80 -4.36 -8.36
CA TYR A 146 2.74 -5.46 -8.25
C TYR A 146 3.13 -5.95 -9.65
N TYR A 147 4.42 -5.96 -9.94
CA TYR A 147 4.94 -6.38 -11.23
C TYR A 147 5.19 -7.88 -11.22
N VAL A 148 4.74 -8.56 -12.26
CA VAL A 148 4.84 -10.01 -12.37
C VAL A 148 5.52 -10.40 -13.67
N GLN A 149 5.90 -11.68 -13.77
CA GLN A 149 6.31 -12.24 -15.04
C GLN A 149 5.15 -12.22 -16.04
N GLU A 150 5.49 -12.00 -17.31
CA GLU A 150 4.53 -11.96 -18.41
C GLU A 150 3.65 -13.23 -18.42
N GLY A 151 2.34 -13.06 -18.61
CA GLY A 151 1.31 -14.10 -18.59
C GLY A 151 0.73 -14.44 -17.22
N THR A 152 1.31 -13.98 -16.10
CA THR A 152 0.88 -14.41 -14.75
C THR A 152 0.01 -13.41 -13.98
N GLY A 153 -0.10 -12.16 -14.44
CA GLY A 153 -0.79 -11.09 -13.69
C GLY A 153 -2.28 -11.32 -13.51
N ARG A 154 -2.93 -11.93 -14.51
CA ARG A 154 -4.37 -12.22 -14.48
C ARG A 154 -4.78 -13.13 -13.32
N GLN A 155 -3.92 -14.04 -12.87
CA GLN A 155 -4.24 -14.96 -11.77
C GLN A 155 -4.30 -14.24 -10.41
N ILE A 156 -3.59 -13.12 -10.28
CA ILE A 156 -3.56 -12.29 -9.07
C ILE A 156 -4.71 -11.27 -9.08
N GLU A 157 -5.01 -10.68 -10.24
CA GLU A 157 -6.11 -9.71 -10.36
C GLU A 157 -7.50 -10.39 -10.35
N ARG A 158 -7.59 -11.57 -10.96
CA ARG A 158 -8.82 -12.37 -11.08
C ARG A 158 -8.54 -13.80 -10.62
N PRO A 159 -8.44 -14.02 -9.30
CA PRO A 159 -8.45 -15.36 -8.72
C PRO A 159 -9.62 -16.19 -9.28
N GLN A 160 -9.36 -17.42 -9.73
CA GLN A 160 -10.42 -18.31 -10.21
C GLN A 160 -11.12 -18.96 -9.02
N GLY A 161 -12.41 -19.28 -9.12
CA GLY A 161 -13.08 -20.12 -8.11
C GLY A 161 -13.16 -19.54 -6.68
N GLY A 162 -13.12 -18.22 -6.50
CA GLY A 162 -13.25 -17.58 -5.18
C GLY A 162 -11.96 -17.60 -4.34
N GLU A 163 -10.80 -17.82 -4.96
CA GLU A 163 -9.51 -17.73 -4.27
C GLU A 163 -9.31 -16.34 -3.63
N LYS A 164 -8.77 -16.33 -2.41
CA LYS A 164 -8.45 -15.10 -1.70
C LYS A 164 -7.01 -14.71 -1.99
N VAL A 165 -6.85 -13.59 -2.68
CA VAL A 165 -5.55 -12.95 -2.89
C VAL A 165 -5.28 -12.02 -1.72
N SER A 166 -4.07 -12.11 -1.19
CA SER A 166 -3.55 -11.20 -0.18
C SER A 166 -2.07 -10.97 -0.42
N MET A 167 -1.53 -9.88 0.09
CA MET A 167 -0.13 -9.53 -0.06
C MET A 167 0.54 -9.62 1.30
N LEU A 168 1.69 -10.29 1.35
CA LEU A 168 2.60 -10.17 2.47
C LEU A 168 3.44 -8.90 2.25
N VAL A 169 3.36 -7.95 3.18
CA VAL A 169 3.95 -6.63 3.06
C VAL A 169 4.83 -6.35 4.28
N ALA A 170 6.08 -5.95 4.04
CA ALA A 170 6.97 -5.44 5.07
C ALA A 170 6.65 -3.97 5.34
N ILE A 171 6.41 -3.61 6.61
CA ILE A 171 6.20 -2.22 7.02
C ILE A 171 7.31 -1.82 7.98
N ASP A 172 8.16 -0.87 7.58
CA ASP A 172 9.27 -0.40 8.40
C ASP A 172 8.82 0.60 9.47
N ASN A 173 9.72 0.92 10.40
CA ASN A 173 9.40 1.87 11.45
C ASN A 173 9.11 3.29 10.91
N ARG A 174 9.59 3.67 9.73
CA ARG A 174 9.30 4.95 9.04
C ARG A 174 7.93 4.92 8.34
N GLY A 175 7.19 3.82 8.47
CA GLY A 175 5.90 3.56 7.85
C GLY A 175 5.96 3.36 6.34
N LYS A 176 7.15 3.09 5.80
CA LYS A 176 7.31 2.71 4.41
C LYS A 176 6.94 1.24 4.25
N ALA A 177 6.15 0.95 3.22
CA ALA A 177 5.74 -0.41 2.89
C ALA A 177 6.49 -0.94 1.67
N GLY A 178 6.75 -2.25 1.68
CA GLY A 178 7.26 -2.99 0.52
C GLY A 178 6.62 -4.36 0.44
N ILE A 179 6.24 -4.79 -0.77
CA ILE A 179 5.67 -6.11 -0.99
C ILE A 179 6.77 -7.16 -0.85
N LEU A 180 6.54 -8.18 -0.02
CA LEU A 180 7.41 -9.33 0.14
C LEU A 180 6.95 -10.51 -0.73
N ALA A 181 5.63 -10.75 -0.76
CA ALA A 181 5.09 -11.90 -1.48
C ALA A 181 3.59 -11.76 -1.80
N VAL A 182 3.17 -12.49 -2.83
CA VAL A 182 1.76 -12.75 -3.15
C VAL A 182 1.33 -14.03 -2.44
N MET A 183 0.23 -13.94 -1.72
CA MET A 183 -0.38 -15.03 -0.96
C MET A 183 -1.70 -15.41 -1.62
N LEU A 184 -1.83 -16.66 -2.06
CA LEU A 184 -3.10 -17.24 -2.55
C LEU A 184 -3.64 -18.21 -1.49
N ASN A 185 -4.84 -17.95 -0.99
CA ASN A 185 -5.49 -18.75 0.06
C ASN A 185 -4.60 -18.95 1.30
N GLY A 186 -3.82 -17.94 1.68
CA GLY A 186 -2.91 -18.00 2.83
C GLY A 186 -1.59 -18.74 2.57
N HIS A 187 -1.37 -19.25 1.35
CA HIS A 187 -0.11 -19.86 0.94
C HIS A 187 0.68 -18.93 0.02
N GLU A 188 1.97 -18.84 0.27
CA GLU A 188 2.90 -18.08 -0.56
C GLU A 188 3.02 -18.69 -1.96
N ARG A 189 2.90 -17.85 -2.99
CA ARG A 189 3.06 -18.27 -4.38
C ARG A 189 4.23 -17.62 -5.07
N TYR A 190 4.38 -16.32 -4.87
CA TYR A 190 5.47 -15.54 -5.46
C TYR A 190 6.11 -14.72 -4.37
N ARG A 191 7.41 -14.92 -4.15
CA ARG A 191 8.22 -14.07 -3.27
C ARG A 191 9.02 -13.12 -4.11
N GLU A 192 9.02 -11.86 -3.74
CA GLU A 192 9.95 -10.89 -4.30
C GLU A 192 11.32 -11.16 -3.66
N THR A 193 12.22 -11.76 -4.44
CA THR A 193 13.62 -11.85 -4.09
C THR A 193 14.38 -10.84 -4.95
N LEU A 194 15.21 -10.02 -4.30
CA LEU A 194 16.08 -9.09 -5.02
C LEU A 194 17.30 -9.80 -5.63
N PHE A 195 17.49 -11.10 -5.31
CA PHE A 195 18.48 -12.04 -5.84
C PHE A 195 17.97 -13.48 -5.77
#